data_AF-A0A0R3QB23-F1
#
_entry.id   AF-A0A0R3QB23-F1
#
_cell.length_a   1.000
_cell.length_b   1.000
_cell.length_c   1.000
_cell.angle_alpha   90.00
_cell.angle_beta   90.00
_cell.angle_gamma   90.00
#
_symmetry.space_group_name_H-M   'P 1'
#
loop_
_entity.id
_entity.type
_entity.pdbx_description
1 polymer ?
#
loop_
_entity_poly.entity_id
_entity_poly.type
_entity_poly.pdbx_seq_one_letter_code
_entity_poly.pdbx_strand_id
1 'polypeptide(L)'
;MVFFPECFDYVGESRNEIEALALSENDDYISRYRTCAKEYGLWLSLGGFHQKDPAGLRKPFNTHIIVDDSGKTRGIYRKLHLFDLDIPGKVRLVESEFSSRGDEISKPVCTPVGNVAMSICYDLRFAELALWYRMNGAHVLTYPSAFTVDTGCAHWEILLRTRAVETQCYVVAAAQTGKHNDKRSSYGHAMVVDPWGAVVAQCSETIDVCFAEISLNYLDEVRKLQPVFEHRRSDLYSLIVVQRNEIGNKAYMFGSHSVPPEHVFYRSTYTFCFVNRSPVLPGR
;
A
#
# COMPACT_ATOMS: atom_id res chain seq x y z
N MET A 1 13.62 -0.08 10.83
CA MET A 1 12.78 -0.73 9.80
C MET A 1 13.37 -0.40 8.44
N VAL A 2 13.47 -1.38 7.54
CA VAL A 2 14.09 -1.22 6.20
C VAL A 2 13.02 -1.31 5.12
N PHE A 3 13.09 -0.45 4.10
CA PHE A 3 12.10 -0.38 3.04
C PHE A 3 12.75 -0.73 1.70
N PHE A 4 12.24 -1.78 1.05
CA PHE A 4 12.66 -2.24 -0.27
C PHE A 4 11.70 -1.70 -1.34
N PRO A 5 12.18 -1.51 -2.57
CA PRO A 5 11.35 -0.99 -3.66
C PRO A 5 10.32 -2.01 -4.16
N GLU A 6 9.47 -1.57 -5.09
CA GLU A 6 8.68 -2.45 -5.95
C GLU A 6 9.61 -3.29 -6.84
N CYS A 7 9.19 -4.50 -7.22
CA CYS A 7 9.97 -5.44 -8.03
C CYS A 7 11.36 -5.74 -7.43
N PHE A 8 11.47 -5.78 -6.10
CA PHE A 8 12.75 -6.07 -5.42
C PHE A 8 13.22 -7.51 -5.64
N ASP A 9 12.28 -8.40 -5.98
CA ASP A 9 12.54 -9.80 -6.31
C ASP A 9 13.21 -9.92 -7.68
N TYR A 10 12.60 -9.35 -8.72
CA TYR A 10 13.16 -9.27 -10.08
C TYR A 10 12.37 -8.29 -10.95
N VAL A 11 12.94 -7.96 -12.11
CA VAL A 11 12.28 -7.20 -13.18
C VAL A 11 12.30 -8.04 -14.46
N GLY A 12 11.14 -8.59 -14.84
CA GLY A 12 11.04 -9.44 -16.02
C GLY A 12 11.02 -8.66 -17.34
N GLU A 13 11.46 -9.30 -18.42
CA GLU A 13 11.48 -8.75 -19.79
C GLU A 13 10.24 -9.13 -20.61
N SER A 14 9.54 -10.19 -20.20
CA SER A 14 8.34 -10.69 -20.88
C SER A 14 7.28 -11.18 -19.90
N ARG A 15 6.03 -11.25 -20.36
CA ARG A 15 4.92 -11.81 -19.57
C ARG A 15 5.19 -13.25 -19.11
N ASN A 16 5.73 -14.08 -20.00
CA ASN A 16 6.00 -15.48 -19.68
C ASN A 16 7.05 -15.61 -18.59
N GLU A 17 8.08 -14.76 -18.62
CA GLU A 17 9.10 -14.72 -17.57
C GLU A 17 8.54 -14.20 -16.25
N ILE A 18 7.72 -13.14 -16.28
CA ILE A 18 7.02 -12.63 -15.09
C ILE A 18 6.16 -13.71 -14.45
N GLU A 19 5.39 -14.47 -15.23
CA GLU A 19 4.57 -15.56 -14.70
C GLU A 19 5.42 -16.72 -14.15
N ALA A 20 6.49 -17.10 -14.86
CA ALA A 20 7.35 -18.23 -14.48
C ALA A 20 8.12 -17.98 -13.18
N LEU A 21 8.66 -16.76 -13.00
CA LEU A 21 9.48 -16.38 -11.85
C LEU A 21 8.67 -15.91 -10.64
N ALA A 22 7.35 -15.75 -10.79
CA ALA A 22 6.49 -15.32 -9.68
C ALA A 22 6.64 -16.26 -8.47
N LEU A 23 6.63 -15.69 -7.28
CA LEU A 23 6.94 -16.36 -6.03
C LEU A 23 5.66 -16.60 -5.23
N SER A 24 5.63 -17.68 -4.43
CA SER A 24 4.63 -17.78 -3.36
C SER A 24 5.09 -16.99 -2.13
N GLU A 25 4.20 -16.67 -1.20
CA GLU A 25 4.61 -15.99 0.05
C GLU A 25 5.55 -16.86 0.90
N ASN A 26 5.47 -18.19 0.75
CA ASN A 26 6.31 -19.16 1.47
C ASN A 26 7.48 -19.66 0.62
N ASP A 27 7.80 -18.96 -0.47
CA ASP A 27 8.95 -19.28 -1.30
C ASP A 27 10.26 -19.13 -0.50
N ASP A 28 11.28 -19.90 -0.86
CA ASP A 28 12.60 -19.84 -0.22
C ASP A 28 13.19 -18.43 -0.33
N TYR A 29 12.98 -17.76 -1.48
CA TYR A 29 13.47 -16.41 -1.70
C TYR A 29 12.90 -15.40 -0.68
N ILE A 30 11.59 -15.44 -0.42
CA ILE A 30 10.94 -14.61 0.60
C ILE A 30 11.37 -15.04 2.02
N SER A 31 11.58 -16.34 2.22
CA SER A 31 12.03 -16.90 3.51
C SER A 31 13.44 -16.43 3.89
N ARG A 32 14.31 -16.14 2.92
CA ARG A 32 15.61 -15.52 3.17
C ARG A 32 15.49 -14.12 3.76
N TYR A 33 14.56 -13.29 3.26
CA TYR A 33 14.27 -11.98 3.87
C TYR A 33 13.74 -12.10 5.29
N ARG A 34 12.84 -13.07 5.55
CA ARG A 34 12.34 -13.34 6.92
C ARG A 34 13.46 -13.78 7.87
N THR A 35 14.39 -14.60 7.38
CA THR A 35 15.58 -15.00 8.13
C THR A 35 16.45 -13.78 8.45
N CYS A 36 16.73 -12.91 7.47
CA CYS A 36 17.46 -11.67 7.72
C CYS A 36 16.74 -10.76 8.73
N ALA A 37 15.42 -10.60 8.62
CA ALA A 37 14.63 -9.81 9.57
C ALA A 37 14.86 -10.28 11.02
N LYS A 38 14.84 -11.60 11.22
CA LYS A 38 15.08 -12.24 12.51
C LYS A 38 16.53 -12.15 12.99
N GLU A 39 17.49 -12.38 12.09
CA GLU A 39 18.92 -12.34 12.41
C GLU A 39 19.35 -10.95 12.88
N TYR A 40 18.88 -9.90 12.20
CA TYR A 40 19.25 -8.52 12.49
C TYR A 40 18.29 -7.80 13.44
N GLY A 41 17.18 -8.44 13.84
CA GLY A 41 16.16 -7.82 14.69
C GLY A 41 15.49 -6.61 14.02
N LEU A 42 15.26 -6.67 12.71
CA LEU A 42 14.75 -5.57 11.90
C LEU A 42 13.39 -5.89 11.30
N TRP A 43 12.48 -4.92 11.34
CA TRP A 43 11.28 -4.94 10.52
C TRP A 43 11.61 -4.61 9.07
N LEU A 44 10.95 -5.28 8.13
CA LEU A 44 11.14 -5.09 6.69
C LEU A 44 9.81 -4.71 6.02
N SER A 45 9.87 -3.77 5.09
CA SER A 45 8.83 -3.47 4.12
C SER A 45 9.30 -3.95 2.75
N LEU A 46 8.80 -5.09 2.29
CA LEU A 46 9.14 -5.68 1.00
C LEU A 46 8.17 -5.16 -0.06
N GLY A 47 8.58 -4.11 -0.76
CA GLY A 47 7.70 -3.13 -1.40
C GLY A 47 6.85 -3.55 -2.59
N GLY A 48 6.92 -4.81 -3.01
CA GLY A 48 6.17 -5.31 -4.16
C GLY A 48 6.90 -6.46 -4.81
N PHE A 49 6.58 -7.70 -4.46
CA PHE A 49 7.04 -8.88 -5.21
C PHE A 49 5.93 -9.44 -6.08
N HIS A 50 6.31 -10.21 -7.09
CA HIS A 50 5.39 -10.88 -7.99
C HIS A 50 4.80 -12.12 -7.28
N GLN A 51 3.69 -11.94 -6.56
CA GLN A 51 3.04 -13.02 -5.83
C GLN A 51 2.20 -13.86 -6.77
N LYS A 52 2.50 -15.16 -6.88
CA LYS A 52 1.62 -16.13 -7.54
C LYS A 52 0.23 -16.07 -6.94
N ASP A 53 -0.80 -16.03 -7.80
CA ASP A 53 -2.17 -16.10 -7.33
C ASP A 53 -2.45 -17.48 -6.70
N PRO A 54 -2.83 -17.55 -5.41
CA PRO A 54 -3.20 -18.80 -4.77
C PRO A 54 -4.37 -19.52 -5.44
N ALA A 55 -5.25 -18.79 -6.13
CA ALA A 55 -6.38 -19.35 -6.89
C ALA A 55 -5.97 -19.94 -8.25
N GLY A 56 -4.69 -19.81 -8.64
CA GLY A 56 -4.17 -20.37 -9.88
C GLY A 56 -4.47 -19.55 -11.13
N LEU A 57 -4.83 -18.26 -11.02
CA LEU A 57 -4.84 -17.39 -12.19
C LEU A 57 -3.40 -17.20 -12.70
N ARG A 58 -3.26 -17.09 -14.03
CA ARG A 58 -1.97 -16.92 -14.70
C ARG A 58 -1.26 -15.59 -14.40
N LYS A 59 -1.94 -14.60 -13.81
CA LYS A 59 -1.38 -13.26 -13.58
C LYS A 59 -1.03 -13.07 -12.10
N PRO A 60 0.26 -12.92 -11.73
CA PRO A 60 0.64 -12.65 -10.35
C PRO A 60 0.08 -11.31 -9.84
N PHE A 61 -0.04 -11.17 -8.53
CA PHE A 61 -0.26 -9.89 -7.88
C PHE A 61 1.07 -9.17 -7.67
N ASN A 62 1.02 -7.85 -7.64
CA ASN A 62 2.11 -7.03 -7.12
C ASN A 62 1.85 -6.80 -5.63
N THR A 63 2.61 -7.49 -4.79
CA THR A 63 2.30 -7.66 -3.37
C THR A 63 3.37 -7.03 -2.49
N HIS A 64 2.98 -6.02 -1.72
CA HIS A 64 3.77 -5.41 -0.65
C HIS A 64 3.50 -6.17 0.64
N ILE A 65 4.56 -6.60 1.34
CA ILE A 65 4.44 -7.22 2.66
C ILE A 65 5.28 -6.49 3.72
N ILE A 66 4.74 -6.38 4.93
CA ILE A 66 5.48 -5.97 6.12
C ILE A 66 5.81 -7.22 6.93
N VAL A 67 7.09 -7.38 7.25
CA VAL A 67 7.63 -8.49 8.05
C VAL A 67 8.21 -7.91 9.34
N ASP A 68 7.91 -8.52 10.48
CA ASP A 68 8.47 -8.11 11.76
C ASP A 68 9.88 -8.68 12.02
N ASP A 69 10.49 -8.24 13.12
CA ASP A 69 11.76 -8.72 13.66
C ASP A 69 11.77 -10.19 14.11
N SER A 70 10.64 -10.89 14.07
CA SER A 70 10.55 -12.34 14.28
C SER A 70 10.43 -13.13 12.98
N GLY A 71 10.37 -12.45 11.83
CA GLY A 71 10.17 -13.03 10.50
C GLY A 71 8.70 -13.30 10.15
N LYS A 72 7.73 -12.77 10.92
CA LYS A 72 6.30 -12.96 10.67
C LYS A 72 5.73 -11.85 9.80
N THR A 73 4.87 -12.22 8.85
CA THR A 73 4.07 -11.25 8.07
C THR A 73 3.08 -10.52 9.00
N ARG A 74 3.10 -9.19 8.99
CA ARG A 74 2.20 -8.31 9.77
C ARG A 74 1.19 -7.57 8.91
N GLY A 75 1.44 -7.46 7.61
CA GLY A 75 0.50 -6.90 6.65
C GLY A 75 0.83 -7.37 5.25
N ILE A 76 -0.22 -7.51 4.46
CA ILE A 76 -0.16 -7.84 3.03
C ILE A 76 -1.02 -6.79 2.34
N TYR A 77 -0.48 -6.22 1.26
CA TYR A 77 -1.20 -5.31 0.38
C TYR A 77 -0.94 -5.72 -1.05
N ARG A 78 -2.00 -5.83 -1.84
CA ARG A 78 -1.92 -6.09 -3.28
C ARG A 78 -2.26 -4.81 -4.01
N LYS A 79 -1.41 -4.41 -4.96
CA LYS A 79 -1.55 -3.16 -5.71
C LYS A 79 -2.96 -3.01 -6.28
N LEU A 80 -3.63 -1.93 -5.92
CA LEU A 80 -5.01 -1.67 -6.32
C LEU A 80 -5.06 -1.06 -7.72
N HIS A 81 -4.17 -0.10 -7.97
CA HIS A 81 -4.12 0.63 -9.22
C HIS A 81 -2.97 0.14 -10.09
N LEU A 82 -3.28 -0.55 -11.18
CA LEU A 82 -2.29 -0.97 -12.18
C LEU A 82 -2.07 0.14 -13.20
N PHE A 83 -0.81 0.30 -13.62
CA PHE A 83 -0.42 1.27 -14.62
C PHE A 83 -0.69 0.73 -16.04
N ASP A 84 -1.78 1.18 -16.63
CA ASP A 84 -2.10 0.90 -18.02
C ASP A 84 -1.87 2.16 -18.87
N LEU A 85 -0.76 2.20 -19.60
CA LEU A 85 -0.41 3.27 -20.54
C LEU A 85 -0.27 2.70 -21.96
N ASP A 86 -1.20 3.05 -22.84
CA ASP A 86 -1.15 2.72 -24.26
C ASP A 86 -1.25 4.00 -25.09
N ILE A 87 -0.10 4.53 -25.50
CA ILE A 87 0.00 5.69 -26.39
C ILE A 87 0.43 5.20 -27.77
N PRO A 88 -0.48 5.18 -28.76
CA PRO A 88 -0.18 4.73 -30.11
C PRO A 88 1.06 5.41 -30.69
N GLY A 89 2.03 4.60 -31.14
CA GLY A 89 3.28 5.07 -31.76
C GLY A 89 4.33 5.64 -30.78
N LYS A 90 4.11 5.61 -29.46
CA LYS A 90 5.10 6.09 -28.47
C LYS A 90 5.48 5.03 -27.45
N VAL A 91 4.54 4.59 -26.62
CA VAL A 91 4.80 3.68 -25.50
C VAL A 91 3.58 2.84 -25.22
N ARG A 92 3.80 1.54 -24.97
CA ARG A 92 2.78 0.61 -24.53
C ARG A 92 3.30 -0.16 -23.32
N LEU A 93 2.84 0.22 -22.14
CA LEU A 93 3.11 -0.45 -20.87
C LEU A 93 1.77 -0.68 -20.16
N VAL A 94 1.23 -1.89 -20.30
CA VAL A 94 -0.10 -2.25 -19.80
C VAL A 94 0.05 -3.28 -18.69
N GLU A 95 0.22 -2.82 -17.44
CA GLU A 95 0.48 -3.66 -16.27
C GLU A 95 -0.62 -4.72 -16.04
N SER A 96 -1.87 -4.38 -16.39
CA SER A 96 -2.99 -5.33 -16.30
C SER A 96 -2.87 -6.54 -17.23
N GLU A 97 -1.96 -6.55 -18.21
CA GLU A 97 -1.73 -7.73 -19.05
C GLU A 97 -0.93 -8.83 -18.34
N PHE A 98 -0.11 -8.46 -17.36
CA PHE A 98 0.80 -9.37 -16.66
C PHE A 98 0.62 -9.40 -15.14
N SER A 99 -0.20 -8.52 -14.57
CA SER A 99 -0.51 -8.53 -13.14
C SER A 99 -2.00 -8.42 -12.83
N SER A 100 -2.40 -8.94 -11.68
CA SER A 100 -3.75 -8.89 -11.13
C SER A 100 -3.91 -7.73 -10.15
N ARG A 101 -5.10 -7.12 -10.11
CA ARG A 101 -5.46 -6.04 -9.17
C ARG A 101 -5.77 -6.62 -7.80
N GLY A 102 -5.30 -5.97 -6.73
CA GLY A 102 -5.81 -6.22 -5.39
C GLY A 102 -7.30 -5.87 -5.28
N ASP A 103 -7.96 -6.47 -4.29
CA ASP A 103 -9.40 -6.38 -4.05
C ASP A 103 -9.76 -5.83 -2.65
N GLU A 104 -8.76 -5.55 -1.82
CA GLU A 104 -8.94 -5.04 -0.46
C GLU A 104 -7.94 -3.91 -0.13
N ILE A 105 -8.43 -2.90 0.60
CA ILE A 105 -7.57 -1.90 1.23
C ILE A 105 -7.28 -2.35 2.67
N SER A 106 -6.05 -2.79 2.91
CA SER A 106 -5.55 -3.16 4.24
C SER A 106 -5.45 -1.92 5.13
N LYS A 107 -5.76 -2.03 6.43
CA LYS A 107 -5.54 -0.94 7.41
C LYS A 107 -4.04 -0.69 7.63
N PRO A 108 -3.63 0.51 8.10
CA PRO A 108 -2.26 0.75 8.51
C PRO A 108 -1.78 -0.28 9.54
N VAL A 109 -0.58 -0.82 9.32
CA VAL A 109 0.05 -1.82 10.20
C VAL A 109 0.74 -1.10 11.34
N CYS A 110 0.52 -1.53 12.58
CA CYS A 110 1.25 -1.02 13.74
C CYS A 110 2.69 -1.56 13.70
N THR A 111 3.66 -0.65 13.68
CA THR A 111 5.10 -0.96 13.61
C THR A 111 5.88 -0.12 14.62
N PRO A 112 7.17 -0.42 14.86
CA PRO A 112 8.03 0.42 15.72
C PRO A 112 8.21 1.86 15.22
N VAL A 113 7.95 2.14 13.94
CA VAL A 113 8.03 3.48 13.33
C VAL A 113 6.65 4.15 13.23
N GLY A 114 5.67 3.64 13.98
CA GLY A 114 4.28 4.09 13.95
C GLY A 114 3.40 3.23 13.04
N ASN A 115 2.25 3.78 12.66
CA ASN A 115 1.27 3.08 11.81
C ASN A 115 1.65 3.28 10.35
N VAL A 116 2.07 2.20 9.70
CA VAL A 116 2.55 2.20 8.30
C VAL A 116 1.42 1.78 7.37
N ALA A 117 1.00 2.69 6.50
CA ALA A 117 0.08 2.42 5.42
C ALA A 117 0.82 1.88 4.19
N MET A 118 0.27 0.82 3.60
CA MET A 118 0.89 0.06 2.51
C MET A 118 0.28 0.48 1.17
N SER A 119 1.11 0.87 0.20
CA SER A 119 0.70 1.23 -1.16
C SER A 119 1.87 0.99 -2.09
N ILE A 120 1.64 0.93 -3.41
CA ILE A 120 2.69 0.62 -4.38
C ILE A 120 2.59 1.57 -5.57
N CYS A 121 3.69 2.27 -5.86
CA CYS A 121 3.93 2.95 -7.12
C CYS A 121 2.76 3.80 -7.63
N TYR A 122 1.98 3.27 -8.58
CA TYR A 122 0.90 3.99 -9.25
C TYR A 122 -0.22 4.42 -8.31
N ASP A 123 -0.37 3.76 -7.16
CA ASP A 123 -1.25 4.18 -6.06
C ASP A 123 -0.97 5.63 -5.61
N LEU A 124 0.26 6.12 -5.77
CA LEU A 124 0.67 7.50 -5.48
C LEU A 124 -0.21 8.54 -6.19
N ARG A 125 -0.78 8.20 -7.36
CA ARG A 125 -1.61 9.13 -8.13
C ARG A 125 -3.01 9.36 -7.57
N PHE A 126 -3.47 8.48 -6.69
CA PHE A 126 -4.83 8.47 -6.17
C PHE A 126 -4.84 9.01 -4.73
N ALA A 127 -5.16 10.29 -4.58
CA ALA A 127 -5.14 10.97 -3.29
C ALA A 127 -6.10 10.34 -2.28
N GLU A 128 -7.23 9.82 -2.77
CA GLU A 128 -8.29 9.16 -1.99
C GLU A 128 -7.74 8.05 -1.09
N LEU A 129 -6.81 7.25 -1.61
CA LEU A 129 -6.19 6.16 -0.85
C LEU A 129 -5.34 6.71 0.31
N ALA A 130 -4.53 7.75 0.05
CA ALA A 130 -3.71 8.39 1.07
C ALA A 130 -4.55 9.09 2.15
N LEU A 131 -5.61 9.78 1.74
CA LEU A 131 -6.56 10.41 2.64
C LEU A 131 -7.25 9.39 3.54
N TRP A 132 -7.69 8.26 2.97
CA TRP A 132 -8.27 7.17 3.73
C TRP A 132 -7.28 6.61 4.75
N TYR A 133 -6.02 6.41 4.37
CA TYR A 133 -4.98 5.94 5.30
C TYR A 133 -4.78 6.88 6.47
N ARG A 134 -4.70 8.20 6.24
CA ARG A 134 -4.60 9.19 7.31
C ARG A 134 -5.84 9.17 8.21
N MET A 135 -7.05 9.08 7.65
CA MET A 135 -8.28 8.95 8.44
C MET A 135 -8.31 7.67 9.30
N ASN A 136 -7.58 6.63 8.88
CA ASN A 136 -7.41 5.37 9.62
C ASN A 136 -6.13 5.34 10.47
N GLY A 137 -5.58 6.51 10.81
CA GLY A 137 -4.51 6.64 11.80
C GLY A 137 -3.11 6.35 11.27
N ALA A 138 -2.88 6.41 9.96
CA ALA A 138 -1.53 6.32 9.41
C ALA A 138 -0.62 7.43 9.96
N HIS A 139 0.62 7.06 10.24
CA HIS A 139 1.73 7.97 10.58
C HIS A 139 2.73 8.04 9.42
N VAL A 140 2.90 6.92 8.71
CA VAL A 140 3.79 6.77 7.57
C VAL A 140 2.99 6.22 6.40
N LEU A 141 3.07 6.87 5.24
CA LEU A 141 2.60 6.33 3.97
C LEU A 141 3.80 5.76 3.20
N THR A 142 3.63 4.62 2.54
CA THR A 142 4.69 4.06 1.71
C THR A 142 4.31 4.03 0.24
N TYR A 143 5.27 4.34 -0.64
CA TYR A 143 5.13 4.16 -2.08
C TYR A 143 6.37 3.50 -2.68
N PRO A 144 6.72 2.26 -2.29
CA PRO A 144 7.70 1.46 -3.01
C PRO A 144 7.38 1.39 -4.50
N SER A 145 8.39 1.63 -5.34
CA SER A 145 8.13 1.99 -6.74
C SER A 145 9.21 1.59 -7.74
N ALA A 146 8.80 1.39 -8.98
CA ALA A 146 9.65 1.32 -10.16
C ALA A 146 9.20 2.32 -11.24
N PHE A 147 9.18 3.62 -10.90
CA PHE A 147 8.74 4.70 -11.79
C PHE A 147 9.59 4.76 -13.07
N THR A 148 8.94 5.01 -14.22
CA THR A 148 9.65 5.29 -15.48
C THR A 148 10.39 6.62 -15.39
N VAL A 149 11.53 6.73 -16.09
CA VAL A 149 12.42 7.92 -16.02
C VAL A 149 11.69 9.22 -16.36
N ASP A 150 11.03 9.29 -17.53
CA ASP A 150 10.34 10.51 -17.97
C ASP A 150 9.23 10.94 -17.01
N THR A 151 8.48 9.98 -16.48
CA THR A 151 7.38 10.25 -15.56
C THR A 151 7.89 10.62 -14.18
N GLY A 152 8.96 9.97 -13.72
CA GLY A 152 9.59 10.23 -12.43
C GLY A 152 10.20 11.64 -12.38
N CYS A 153 10.90 12.04 -13.43
CA CYS A 153 11.50 13.37 -13.57
C CYS A 153 10.46 14.49 -13.36
N ALA A 154 9.25 14.31 -13.86
CA ALA A 154 8.19 15.31 -13.75
C ALA A 154 7.35 15.19 -12.46
N HIS A 155 7.10 13.97 -11.96
CA HIS A 155 6.02 13.73 -10.99
C HIS A 155 6.46 13.13 -9.66
N TRP A 156 7.64 12.52 -9.57
CA TRP A 156 8.01 11.70 -8.41
C TRP A 156 8.02 12.52 -7.11
N GLU A 157 8.91 13.51 -7.04
CA GLU A 157 9.07 14.32 -5.82
C GLU A 157 7.79 15.09 -5.48
N ILE A 158 7.19 15.77 -6.47
CA ILE A 158 6.01 16.61 -6.24
C ILE A 158 4.83 15.79 -5.69
N LEU A 159 4.59 14.58 -6.21
CA LEU A 159 3.50 13.75 -5.71
C LEU A 159 3.79 13.24 -4.31
N LEU A 160 5.01 12.74 -4.03
CA LEU A 160 5.38 12.25 -2.70
C LEU A 160 5.25 13.35 -1.64
N ARG A 161 5.76 14.54 -1.95
CA ARG A 161 5.65 15.70 -1.06
C ARG A 161 4.21 16.16 -0.88
N THR A 162 3.41 16.14 -1.95
CA THR A 162 1.98 16.44 -1.87
C THR A 162 1.26 15.49 -0.92
N ARG A 163 1.51 14.17 -1.02
CA ARG A 163 0.93 13.19 -0.10
C ARG A 163 1.36 13.47 1.33
N ALA A 164 2.64 13.77 1.56
CA ALA A 164 3.14 14.07 2.90
C ALA A 164 2.44 15.28 3.52
N VAL A 165 2.33 16.38 2.77
CA VAL A 165 1.70 17.63 3.21
C VAL A 165 0.20 17.46 3.44
N GLU A 166 -0.55 16.94 2.46
CA GLU A 166 -2.01 16.90 2.54
C GLU A 166 -2.51 15.90 3.60
N THR A 167 -1.70 14.86 3.88
CA THR A 167 -2.00 13.84 4.88
C THR A 167 -1.27 14.05 6.20
N GLN A 168 -0.35 15.01 6.31
CA GLN A 168 0.53 15.23 7.47
C GLN A 168 1.04 13.89 8.03
N CYS A 169 1.65 13.13 7.15
CA CYS A 169 2.30 11.85 7.42
C CYS A 169 3.72 11.93 6.87
N TYR A 170 4.62 11.14 7.47
CA TYR A 170 5.85 10.82 6.75
C TYR A 170 5.51 10.03 5.49
N VAL A 171 6.29 10.22 4.42
CA VAL A 171 6.22 9.41 3.21
C VAL A 171 7.55 8.71 3.01
N VAL A 172 7.55 7.39 2.89
CA VAL A 172 8.74 6.57 2.63
C VAL A 172 8.59 5.86 1.30
N ALA A 173 9.44 6.18 0.34
CA ALA A 173 9.34 5.69 -1.02
C ALA A 173 10.67 5.11 -1.50
N ALA A 174 10.88 3.82 -1.21
CA ALA A 174 11.99 3.06 -1.78
C ALA A 174 11.77 2.87 -3.29
N ALA A 175 12.78 3.09 -4.11
CA ALA A 175 12.62 3.10 -5.57
C ALA A 175 13.68 2.26 -6.28
N GLN A 176 13.26 1.58 -7.35
CA GLN A 176 14.18 1.06 -8.36
C GLN A 176 14.88 2.21 -9.07
N THR A 177 16.14 1.99 -9.48
CA THR A 177 16.95 2.99 -10.20
C THR A 177 17.76 2.35 -11.31
N GLY A 178 18.18 3.15 -12.29
CA GLY A 178 19.08 2.72 -13.37
C GLY A 178 18.40 1.88 -14.46
N LYS A 179 19.23 1.23 -15.29
CA LYS A 179 18.79 0.39 -16.42
C LYS A 179 18.64 -1.07 -15.95
N HIS A 180 17.43 -1.62 -16.09
CA HIS A 180 17.12 -3.02 -15.75
C HIS A 180 17.38 -3.95 -16.94
N ASN A 181 16.98 -3.52 -18.13
CA ASN A 181 17.17 -4.21 -19.39
C ASN A 181 17.11 -3.20 -20.56
N ASP A 182 17.18 -3.66 -21.81
CA ASP A 182 17.21 -2.78 -22.99
C ASP A 182 15.97 -1.91 -23.19
N LYS A 183 14.84 -2.27 -22.56
CA LYS A 183 13.55 -1.59 -22.73
C LYS A 183 13.04 -0.91 -21.45
N ARG A 184 13.69 -1.13 -20.30
CA ARG A 184 13.20 -0.67 -19.00
C ARG A 184 14.32 -0.04 -18.16
N SER A 185 14.08 1.20 -17.77
CA SER A 185 14.89 1.94 -16.79
C SER A 185 13.96 2.62 -15.79
N SER A 186 14.46 2.82 -14.56
CA SER A 186 13.69 3.47 -13.49
C SER A 186 14.35 4.75 -13.00
N TYR A 187 13.50 5.68 -12.55
CA TYR A 187 13.92 7.02 -12.15
C TYR A 187 14.83 7.03 -10.92
N GLY A 188 14.63 6.14 -9.94
CA GLY A 188 15.36 6.17 -8.68
C GLY A 188 14.82 7.24 -7.73
N HIS A 189 15.73 8.04 -7.16
CA HIS A 189 15.41 9.07 -6.15
C HIS A 189 14.58 8.52 -4.98
N ALA A 190 14.94 7.32 -4.48
CA ALA A 190 14.35 6.77 -3.27
C ALA A 190 14.50 7.78 -2.13
N MET A 191 13.41 8.10 -1.41
CA MET A 191 13.41 9.21 -0.46
C MET A 191 12.48 9.02 0.73
N VAL A 192 12.71 9.84 1.74
CA VAL A 192 11.82 10.05 2.89
C VAL A 192 11.41 11.52 2.95
N VAL A 193 10.11 11.77 3.03
CA VAL A 193 9.54 13.11 3.18
C VAL A 193 8.88 13.22 4.55
N ASP A 194 9.08 14.35 5.22
CA ASP A 194 8.47 14.63 6.52
C ASP A 194 7.00 15.11 6.41
N PRO A 195 6.24 15.18 7.51
CA PRO A 195 4.84 15.64 7.51
C PRO A 195 4.63 17.08 7.05
N TRP A 196 5.69 17.88 6.92
CA TRP A 196 5.65 19.26 6.42
C TRP A 196 6.05 19.36 4.94
N GLY A 197 6.42 18.24 4.32
CA GLY A 197 6.78 18.15 2.92
C GLY A 197 8.27 18.38 2.62
N ALA A 198 9.14 18.39 3.63
CA ALA A 198 10.59 18.44 3.42
C ALA A 198 11.14 17.05 3.08
N VAL A 199 11.99 16.95 2.05
CA VAL A 199 12.73 15.71 1.75
C VAL A 199 13.89 15.61 2.75
N VAL A 200 13.77 14.73 3.74
CA VAL A 200 14.72 14.61 4.86
C VAL A 200 15.81 13.59 4.60
N ALA A 201 15.60 12.68 3.66
CA ALA A 201 16.62 11.76 3.17
C ALA A 201 16.32 11.37 1.72
N GLN A 202 17.37 11.19 0.92
CA GLN A 202 17.27 10.69 -0.45
C GLN A 202 18.53 9.90 -0.80
N CYS A 203 18.38 8.78 -1.50
CA CYS A 203 19.52 8.03 -2.04
C CYS A 203 20.20 8.82 -3.16
N SER A 204 21.50 8.63 -3.30
CA SER A 204 22.25 9.01 -4.52
C SER A 204 21.73 8.22 -5.74
N GLU A 205 22.07 8.67 -6.95
CA GLU A 205 21.68 8.02 -8.22
C GLU A 205 22.50 6.73 -8.49
N THR A 206 22.52 5.81 -7.54
CA THR A 206 23.17 4.49 -7.61
C THR A 206 22.40 3.50 -6.74
N ILE A 207 22.77 2.22 -6.79
CA ILE A 207 22.23 1.21 -5.87
C ILE A 207 22.83 1.47 -4.49
N ASP A 208 22.05 2.09 -3.61
CA ASP A 208 22.47 2.45 -2.26
C ASP A 208 21.26 2.67 -1.33
N VAL A 209 21.53 2.93 -0.06
CA VAL A 209 20.55 3.20 0.99
C VAL A 209 20.73 4.62 1.55
N CYS A 210 19.64 5.22 1.99
CA CYS A 210 19.66 6.46 2.78
C CYS A 210 19.00 6.23 4.14
N PHE A 211 19.34 7.08 5.11
CA PHE A 211 18.87 6.97 6.49
C PHE A 211 18.06 8.21 6.85
N ALA A 212 16.93 8.00 7.52
CA ALA A 212 16.11 9.07 8.08
C ALA A 212 15.70 8.69 9.51
N GLU A 213 15.78 9.65 10.41
CA GLU A 213 15.14 9.57 11.71
C GLU A 213 13.76 10.21 11.61
N ILE A 214 12.73 9.51 12.08
CA ILE A 214 11.35 10.02 12.09
C ILE A 214 10.90 10.33 13.52
N SER A 215 10.04 11.32 13.68
CA SER A 215 9.52 11.74 14.98
C SER A 215 8.00 11.81 14.96
N LEU A 216 7.34 10.91 15.70
CA LEU A 216 5.89 10.94 15.85
C LEU A 216 5.43 12.19 16.65
N ASN A 217 6.28 12.69 17.55
CA ASN A 217 6.02 13.95 18.26
C ASN A 217 5.94 15.13 17.29
N TYR A 218 6.88 15.23 16.35
CA TYR A 218 6.86 16.28 15.33
C TYR A 218 5.62 16.16 14.41
N LEU A 219 5.27 14.94 14.03
CA LEU A 219 4.04 14.67 13.28
C LEU A 219 2.79 15.15 14.04
N ASP A 220 2.71 14.88 15.35
CA ASP A 220 1.59 15.34 16.19
C ASP A 220 1.57 16.86 16.34
N GLU A 221 2.73 17.51 16.46
CA GLU A 221 2.86 18.98 16.46
C GLU A 221 2.35 19.59 15.15
N VAL A 222 2.76 19.06 14.00
CA VAL A 222 2.28 19.50 12.68
C VAL A 222 0.75 19.41 12.60
N ARG A 223 0.17 18.29 13.07
CA ARG A 223 -1.29 18.09 13.08
C ARG A 223 -2.02 19.07 13.99
N LYS A 224 -1.44 19.42 15.13
CA LYS A 224 -2.00 20.42 16.07
C LYS A 224 -1.90 21.84 15.51
N LEU A 225 -0.78 22.18 14.88
CA LEU A 225 -0.54 23.51 14.29
C LEU A 225 -1.39 23.74 13.04
N GLN A 226 -1.70 22.69 12.30
CA GLN A 226 -2.50 22.73 11.07
C GLN A 226 -3.58 21.63 11.10
N PRO A 227 -4.73 21.83 11.78
CA PRO A 227 -5.76 20.80 11.92
C PRO A 227 -6.62 20.62 10.65
N VAL A 228 -5.97 20.40 9.50
CA VAL A 228 -6.62 20.38 8.17
C VAL A 228 -7.71 19.31 8.03
N PHE A 229 -7.63 18.22 8.81
CA PHE A 229 -8.67 17.17 8.81
C PHE A 229 -9.92 17.57 9.59
N GLU A 230 -9.82 18.49 10.55
CA GLU A 230 -10.96 19.07 11.27
C GLU A 230 -11.70 20.10 10.41
N HIS A 231 -11.03 20.69 9.42
CA HIS A 231 -11.60 21.69 8.52
C HIS A 231 -12.33 21.10 7.30
N ARG A 232 -12.37 19.76 7.16
CA ARG A 232 -13.07 19.10 6.04
C ARG A 232 -14.57 19.37 6.10
N ARG A 233 -15.15 19.76 4.96
CA ARG A 233 -16.59 20.03 4.82
C ARG A 233 -17.36 18.74 4.54
N SER A 234 -17.45 17.87 5.55
CA SER A 234 -18.18 16.59 5.48
C SER A 234 -19.69 16.75 5.23
N ASP A 235 -20.21 17.96 5.37
CA ASP A 235 -21.56 18.36 4.97
C ASP A 235 -21.72 18.57 3.46
N LEU A 236 -20.63 18.82 2.72
CA LEU A 236 -20.63 19.07 1.28
C LEU A 236 -20.07 17.90 0.47
N TYR A 237 -19.05 17.22 0.99
CA TYR A 237 -18.43 16.07 0.33
C TYR A 237 -17.99 15.02 1.35
N SER A 238 -17.95 13.75 0.92
CA SER A 238 -17.47 12.66 1.76
C SER A 238 -16.59 11.72 0.94
N LEU A 239 -15.53 11.23 1.57
CA LEU A 239 -14.72 10.14 1.03
C LEU A 239 -15.31 8.81 1.50
N ILE A 240 -16.01 8.12 0.61
CA ILE A 240 -16.62 6.83 0.89
C ILE A 240 -15.69 5.73 0.40
N VAL A 241 -15.25 4.88 1.33
CA VAL A 241 -14.50 3.66 1.01
C VAL A 241 -15.34 2.45 1.40
N VAL A 242 -15.56 1.57 0.44
CA VAL A 242 -16.32 0.34 0.63
C VAL A 242 -15.40 -0.71 1.24
N GLN A 243 -15.39 -0.81 2.57
CA GLN A 243 -14.65 -1.83 3.29
C GLN A 243 -15.61 -2.88 3.82
N ARG A 244 -15.37 -4.15 3.45
CA ARG A 244 -16.01 -5.29 4.10
C ARG A 244 -15.24 -5.59 5.39
N ASN A 245 -15.92 -5.51 6.52
CA ASN A 245 -15.32 -5.81 7.82
C ASN A 245 -15.69 -7.23 8.23
N GLU A 246 -14.82 -7.88 9.01
CA GLU A 246 -15.16 -9.14 9.67
C GLU A 246 -16.38 -8.99 10.57
N ILE A 247 -17.24 -9.99 10.54
CA ILE A 247 -18.36 -10.10 11.48
C ILE A 247 -17.76 -10.55 12.82
N GLY A 248 -17.75 -9.66 13.80
CA GLY A 248 -17.28 -9.96 15.15
C GLY A 248 -18.24 -10.83 15.94
N ASN A 249 -17.76 -11.35 17.07
CA ASN A 249 -18.49 -12.32 17.91
C ASN A 249 -19.52 -11.71 18.86
N LYS A 250 -19.70 -10.38 18.84
CA LYS A 250 -20.64 -9.67 19.70
C LYS A 250 -21.92 -9.38 18.94
N ALA A 251 -23.05 -9.42 19.65
CA ALA A 251 -24.34 -9.10 19.05
C ALA A 251 -24.43 -7.63 18.60
N TYR A 252 -25.20 -7.40 17.55
CA TYR A 252 -25.39 -6.11 16.90
C TYR A 252 -26.75 -5.54 17.29
N MET A 253 -26.82 -4.26 17.63
CA MET A 253 -28.08 -3.65 18.04
C MET A 253 -28.91 -3.22 16.82
N PHE A 254 -30.18 -3.65 16.77
CA PHE A 254 -31.20 -3.18 15.85
C PHE A 254 -32.39 -2.61 16.64
N GLY A 255 -32.41 -1.29 16.81
CA GLY A 255 -33.30 -0.64 17.77
C GLY A 255 -32.97 -1.11 19.20
N SER A 256 -34.00 -1.57 19.93
CA SER A 256 -33.84 -2.20 21.26
C SER A 256 -33.51 -3.69 21.20
N HIS A 257 -33.41 -4.28 20.00
CA HIS A 257 -33.20 -5.71 19.82
C HIS A 257 -31.73 -6.04 19.56
N SER A 258 -31.33 -7.21 20.04
CA SER A 258 -30.01 -7.77 19.81
C SER A 258 -30.07 -8.75 18.63
N VAL A 259 -29.23 -8.52 17.63
CA VAL A 259 -29.05 -9.37 16.44
C VAL A 259 -27.79 -10.21 16.65
N PRO A 260 -27.93 -11.55 16.79
CA PRO A 260 -26.79 -12.43 16.93
C PRO A 260 -25.86 -12.38 15.70
N PRO A 261 -24.52 -12.54 15.87
CA PRO A 261 -23.56 -12.53 14.76
C PRO A 261 -23.88 -13.52 13.65
N GLU A 262 -24.40 -14.70 13.98
CA GLU A 262 -24.77 -15.75 13.03
C GLU A 262 -25.88 -15.34 12.06
N HIS A 263 -26.62 -14.29 12.38
CA HIS A 263 -27.64 -13.73 11.51
C HIS A 263 -27.13 -12.61 10.60
N VAL A 264 -25.91 -12.12 10.82
CA VAL A 264 -25.27 -11.07 10.01
C VAL A 264 -24.48 -11.72 8.89
N PHE A 265 -24.69 -11.30 7.64
CA PHE A 265 -23.97 -11.84 6.47
C PHE A 265 -23.08 -10.80 5.77
N TYR A 266 -23.26 -9.52 6.09
CA TYR A 266 -22.41 -8.44 5.60
C TYR A 266 -22.22 -7.39 6.69
N ARG A 267 -21.01 -6.83 6.76
CA ARG A 267 -20.67 -5.74 7.65
C ARG A 267 -19.70 -4.80 6.96
N SER A 268 -19.94 -3.50 7.11
CA SER A 268 -19.02 -2.42 6.80
C SER A 268 -18.71 -1.61 8.07
N THR A 269 -18.03 -0.48 7.93
CA THR A 269 -17.76 0.42 9.07
C THR A 269 -19.04 1.05 9.62
N TYR A 270 -20.02 1.30 8.76
CA TYR A 270 -21.22 2.07 9.11
C TYR A 270 -22.52 1.27 9.08
N THR A 271 -22.52 0.08 8.46
CA THR A 271 -23.73 -0.71 8.23
C THR A 271 -23.45 -2.18 8.45
N PHE A 272 -24.48 -2.94 8.80
CA PHE A 272 -24.49 -4.40 8.74
C PHE A 272 -25.81 -4.87 8.14
N CYS A 273 -25.77 -6.00 7.44
CA CYS A 273 -26.94 -6.65 6.87
C CYS A 273 -27.16 -7.99 7.57
N PHE A 274 -28.41 -8.27 7.94
CA PHE A 274 -28.78 -9.47 8.67
C PHE A 274 -30.06 -10.10 8.11
N VAL A 275 -30.24 -11.39 8.38
CA VAL A 275 -31.43 -12.13 7.93
C VAL A 275 -32.67 -11.68 8.69
N ASN A 276 -33.82 -11.68 8.00
CA ASN A 276 -35.09 -11.32 8.62
C ASN A 276 -35.70 -12.54 9.34
N ARG A 277 -36.14 -12.36 10.59
CA ARG A 277 -36.81 -13.40 11.39
C ARG A 277 -38.17 -13.82 10.79
N SER A 278 -38.88 -12.90 10.15
CA SER A 278 -40.20 -13.13 9.54
C SER A 278 -40.21 -12.54 8.13
N PRO A 279 -39.56 -13.20 7.17
CA PRO A 279 -39.42 -12.66 5.81
C PRO A 279 -40.77 -12.64 5.10
N VAL A 280 -41.11 -11.50 4.50
CA VAL A 280 -42.36 -11.33 3.71
C VAL A 280 -42.27 -12.12 2.39
N LEU A 281 -41.07 -12.25 1.83
CA LEU A 281 -40.74 -13.02 0.64
C LEU A 281 -39.38 -13.69 0.83
N PRO A 282 -39.06 -14.76 0.06
CA PRO A 282 -37.74 -15.37 0.08
C PRO A 282 -36.63 -14.35 -0.21
N GLY A 283 -35.58 -14.37 0.62
CA GLY A 283 -34.35 -13.60 0.38
C GLY A 283 -33.52 -14.20 -0.75
N ARG A 284 -32.56 -13.41 -1.28
CA ARG A 284 -31.55 -13.86 -2.24
C ARG A 284 -30.25 -14.21 -1.53
#